data_AF-A0A417WY66-F1
#
_entry.id   AF-A0A417WY66-F1
#
_cell.length_a   1.000
_cell.length_b   1.000
_cell.length_c   1.000
_cell.angle_alpha   90.00
_cell.angle_beta   90.00
_cell.angle_gamma   90.00
#
_symmetry.space_group_name_H-M   'P 1'
#
loop_
_entity.id
_entity.type
_entity.pdbx_description
1 polymer ?
#
loop_
_entity_poly.entity_id
_entity_poly.type
_entity_poly.pdbx_seq_one_letter_code
_entity_poly.pdbx_strand_id
1 'polypeptide(L)'
;MSANSNNAMVIAQGDASRVLVYETLYMWNPLDAKMYPLLADGDPVWNDARTEITVKIKADAKWNDGTPVTAKDVAATYHAHVDYNSSTGAEMKSYIADVVAQDDSTVVFKLTTDDSGEAVNPVLAERYLPMLYIMQENYLKTVADRNNNDAEAIKMDKMDDLVTSGPYKKYFDNDQNVV
;
A
#
# COMPACT_ATOMS: atom_id res chain seq x y z
N MET A 1 2.20 5.70 -1.84
CA MET A 1 2.60 7.08 -2.21
C MET A 1 3.45 7.64 -1.08
N SER A 2 4.51 8.39 -1.37
CA SER A 2 5.37 8.98 -0.34
C SER A 2 4.63 10.05 0.45
N ALA A 3 4.90 10.19 1.75
CA ALA A 3 4.41 11.34 2.54
C ALA A 3 4.99 12.68 2.05
N ASN A 4 6.05 12.64 1.24
CA ASN A 4 6.64 13.83 0.61
C ASN A 4 6.00 14.17 -0.74
N SER A 5 5.14 13.30 -1.30
CA SER A 5 4.43 13.57 -2.54
C SER A 5 3.42 14.69 -2.30
N ASN A 6 3.76 15.91 -2.73
CA ASN A 6 2.94 17.09 -2.52
C ASN A 6 1.81 17.17 -3.56
N ASN A 7 0.89 16.21 -3.48
CA ASN A 7 -0.30 16.10 -4.30
C ASN A 7 -1.45 16.89 -3.66
N ALA A 8 -2.26 17.58 -4.48
CA ALA A 8 -3.39 18.39 -4.00
C ALA A 8 -4.57 17.55 -3.44
N MET A 9 -4.65 16.27 -3.79
CA MET A 9 -5.72 15.39 -3.35
C MET A 9 -5.59 15.04 -1.86
N VAL A 10 -6.73 14.76 -1.22
CA VAL A 10 -6.83 14.43 0.23
C VAL A 10 -6.28 13.02 0.53
N ILE A 11 -4.99 12.81 0.27
CA ILE A 11 -4.27 11.57 0.50
C ILE A 11 -3.27 11.80 1.64
N ALA A 12 -3.46 11.08 2.75
CA ALA A 12 -2.53 11.08 3.88
C ALA A 12 -2.45 9.66 4.44
N GLN A 13 -1.25 9.08 4.46
CA GLN A 13 -1.05 7.70 4.89
C GLN A 13 -0.80 7.65 6.39
N GLY A 14 -1.51 6.78 7.11
CA GLY A 14 -1.35 6.61 8.56
C GLY A 14 -2.22 5.48 9.11
N ASP A 15 -2.32 5.38 10.43
CA ASP A 15 -2.95 4.24 11.12
C ASP A 15 -4.44 4.04 10.81
N ALA A 16 -5.09 5.11 10.37
CA ALA A 16 -6.44 5.12 9.85
C ALA A 16 -6.48 5.94 8.55
N SER A 17 -5.93 5.36 7.49
CA SER A 17 -5.87 5.96 6.16
C SER A 17 -7.27 6.33 5.62
N ARG A 18 -7.37 7.48 4.95
CA ARG A 18 -8.60 7.96 4.32
C ARG A 18 -8.69 7.42 2.89
N VAL A 19 -9.70 6.60 2.63
CA VAL A 19 -9.75 5.77 1.41
C VAL A 19 -10.58 6.38 0.27
N LEU A 20 -10.52 7.71 0.11
CA LEU A 20 -11.31 8.41 -0.91
C LEU A 20 -10.74 8.27 -2.32
N VAL A 21 -9.41 8.25 -2.44
CA VAL A 21 -8.68 8.28 -3.71
C VAL A 21 -7.82 7.03 -3.89
N TYR A 22 -7.07 6.64 -2.86
CA TYR A 22 -6.42 5.33 -2.80
C TYR A 22 -7.00 4.52 -1.65
N GLU A 23 -7.28 3.25 -1.92
CA GLU A 23 -7.67 2.29 -0.91
C GLU A 23 -6.45 1.53 -0.36
N THR A 24 -6.57 1.08 0.88
CA THR A 24 -5.68 0.14 1.55
C THR A 24 -6.23 -1.29 1.38
N LEU A 25 -5.53 -2.32 1.86
CA LEU A 25 -6.10 -3.67 1.88
C LEU A 25 -7.29 -3.77 2.83
N TYR A 26 -7.19 -3.10 3.98
CA TYR A 26 -8.21 -3.07 5.03
C TYR A 26 -8.42 -1.67 5.56
N MET A 27 -9.59 -1.37 6.08
CA MET A 27 -9.84 -0.18 6.90
C MET A 27 -9.79 -0.54 8.37
N TRP A 28 -9.04 0.20 9.17
CA TRP A 28 -9.12 0.10 10.64
C TRP A 28 -10.30 0.93 11.16
N ASN A 29 -11.21 0.30 11.89
CA ASN A 29 -12.28 1.00 12.60
C ASN A 29 -11.90 1.16 14.10
N PRO A 30 -11.61 2.37 14.57
CA PRO A 30 -11.22 2.59 15.97
C PRO A 30 -12.39 2.43 16.95
N LEU A 31 -13.63 2.39 16.49
CA LEU A 31 -14.81 2.27 17.36
C LEU A 31 -15.01 0.86 17.91
N ASP A 32 -14.65 -0.15 17.12
CA ASP A 32 -14.75 -1.57 17.49
C ASP A 32 -13.42 -2.31 17.45
N ALA A 33 -12.32 -1.60 17.13
CA ALA A 33 -10.97 -2.12 17.02
C ALA A 33 -10.87 -3.31 16.05
N LYS A 34 -11.49 -3.19 14.88
CA LYS A 34 -11.47 -4.23 13.83
C LYS A 34 -10.98 -3.72 12.49
N MET A 35 -10.40 -4.64 11.72
CA MET A 35 -10.13 -4.45 10.30
C MET A 35 -11.36 -4.84 9.47
N TYR A 36 -11.70 -4.01 8.50
CA TYR A 36 -12.75 -4.27 7.52
C TYR A 36 -12.13 -4.38 6.13
N PRO A 37 -12.42 -5.43 5.36
CA PRO A 37 -11.78 -5.66 4.06
C PRO A 37 -12.21 -4.62 3.01
N LEU A 38 -11.22 -3.93 2.41
CA LEU A 38 -11.41 -3.01 1.27
C LEU A 38 -10.97 -3.68 -0.03
N LEU A 39 -9.70 -3.58 -0.41
CA LEU A 39 -9.16 -4.33 -1.56
C LEU A 39 -9.01 -5.83 -1.26
N ALA A 40 -8.88 -6.19 0.02
CA ALA A 40 -8.78 -7.58 0.45
C ALA A 40 -10.12 -8.33 0.43
N ASP A 41 -10.09 -9.64 0.25
CA ASP A 41 -11.24 -10.54 0.35
C ASP A 41 -11.13 -11.42 1.60
N GLY A 42 -12.00 -11.15 2.58
CA GLY A 42 -11.99 -11.81 3.89
C GLY A 42 -10.93 -11.27 4.85
N ASP A 43 -10.71 -12.01 5.94
CA ASP A 43 -9.73 -11.68 6.99
C ASP A 43 -8.30 -12.10 6.59
N PRO A 44 -7.26 -11.42 7.09
CA PRO A 44 -5.88 -11.86 6.89
C PRO A 44 -5.64 -13.19 7.62
N VAL A 45 -4.95 -14.12 6.97
CA VAL A 45 -4.69 -15.45 7.50
C VAL A 45 -3.23 -15.57 7.92
N TRP A 46 -3.00 -15.90 9.17
CA TRP A 46 -1.66 -16.16 9.69
C TRP A 46 -1.26 -17.62 9.49
N ASN A 47 0.02 -17.86 9.22
CA ASN A 47 0.59 -19.20 9.39
C ASN A 47 0.75 -19.53 10.90
N ASP A 48 0.91 -20.82 11.21
CA ASP A 48 1.03 -21.30 12.61
C ASP A 48 2.22 -20.66 13.35
N ALA A 49 3.30 -20.37 12.62
CA ALA A 49 4.53 -19.77 13.16
C ALA A 49 4.41 -18.26 13.43
N ARG A 50 3.31 -17.61 13.02
CA ARG A 50 3.14 -16.14 13.07
C ARG A 50 4.26 -15.35 12.37
N THR A 51 4.82 -15.92 11.31
CA THR A 51 5.88 -15.30 10.48
C THR A 51 5.40 -14.92 9.10
N GLU A 52 4.20 -15.33 8.69
CA GLU A 52 3.61 -14.97 7.41
C GLU A 52 2.13 -14.60 7.57
N ILE A 53 1.71 -13.58 6.83
CA ILE A 53 0.31 -13.18 6.67
C ILE A 53 -0.08 -13.34 5.21
N THR A 54 -1.10 -14.15 4.94
CA THR A 54 -1.70 -14.30 3.62
C THR A 54 -2.95 -13.43 3.50
N VAL A 55 -3.05 -12.67 2.41
CA VAL A 55 -4.22 -11.86 2.07
C VAL A 55 -4.68 -12.20 0.66
N LYS A 56 -5.99 -12.39 0.48
CA LYS A 56 -6.61 -12.52 -0.84
C LYS A 56 -7.11 -11.17 -1.33
N ILE A 57 -7.06 -10.94 -2.63
CA ILE A 57 -7.56 -9.73 -3.29
C ILE A 57 -8.97 -10.00 -3.83
N LYS A 58 -9.89 -9.05 -3.67
CA LYS A 58 -11.25 -9.15 -4.24
C LYS A 58 -11.19 -9.25 -5.76
N ALA A 59 -11.89 -10.23 -6.32
CA ALA A 59 -11.94 -10.44 -7.77
C ALA A 59 -12.54 -9.23 -8.54
N ASP A 60 -13.42 -8.47 -7.89
CA ASP A 60 -14.07 -7.29 -8.48
C ASP A 60 -13.26 -6.00 -8.30
N ALA A 61 -12.14 -6.02 -7.55
CA ALA A 61 -11.33 -4.84 -7.32
C ALA A 61 -10.63 -4.40 -8.62
N LYS A 62 -10.82 -3.14 -9.00
CA LYS A 62 -10.28 -2.56 -10.23
C LYS A 62 -9.76 -1.16 -9.99
N TRP A 63 -8.71 -0.83 -10.71
CA TRP A 63 -8.25 0.53 -10.89
C TRP A 63 -9.26 1.34 -11.72
N ASN A 64 -9.22 2.66 -11.61
CA ASN A 64 -10.09 3.57 -12.34
C ASN A 64 -9.89 3.55 -13.87
N ASP A 65 -8.78 2.98 -14.35
CA ASP A 65 -8.52 2.70 -15.76
C ASP A 65 -9.14 1.38 -16.26
N GLY A 66 -9.78 0.62 -15.36
CA GLY A 66 -10.46 -0.64 -15.63
C GLY A 66 -9.59 -1.89 -15.48
N THR A 67 -8.29 -1.75 -15.25
CA THR A 67 -7.39 -2.89 -14.98
C THR A 67 -7.67 -3.50 -13.61
N PRO A 68 -7.51 -4.82 -13.42
CA PRO A 68 -7.72 -5.45 -12.13
C PRO A 68 -6.66 -5.02 -11.12
N VAL A 69 -7.06 -4.91 -9.84
CA VAL A 69 -6.11 -4.86 -8.72
C VAL A 69 -5.60 -6.28 -8.47
N THR A 70 -4.29 -6.44 -8.34
CA THR A 70 -3.64 -7.75 -8.18
C THR A 70 -2.69 -7.77 -7.00
N ALA A 71 -2.28 -8.97 -6.57
CA ALA A 71 -1.24 -9.14 -5.56
C ALA A 71 0.12 -8.52 -5.98
N LYS A 72 0.38 -8.39 -7.29
CA LYS A 72 1.59 -7.75 -7.82
C LYS A 72 1.62 -6.26 -7.51
N ASP A 73 0.47 -5.59 -7.53
CA ASP A 73 0.35 -4.18 -7.13
C ASP A 73 0.76 -3.99 -5.66
N VAL A 74 0.34 -4.92 -4.79
CA VAL A 74 0.67 -4.89 -3.36
C VAL A 74 2.17 -5.10 -3.13
N ALA A 75 2.75 -6.12 -3.76
CA ALA A 75 4.18 -6.40 -3.68
C ALA A 75 5.01 -5.22 -4.20
N ALA A 76 4.69 -4.72 -5.41
CA ALA A 76 5.37 -3.59 -6.03
C ALA A 76 5.26 -2.32 -5.17
N THR A 77 4.12 -2.09 -4.53
CA THR A 77 3.95 -0.95 -3.61
C THR A 77 4.92 -1.04 -2.43
N TYR A 78 5.00 -2.20 -1.78
CA TYR A 78 5.94 -2.41 -0.68
C TYR A 78 7.39 -2.21 -1.13
N HIS A 79 7.80 -2.88 -2.22
CA HIS A 79 9.16 -2.78 -2.75
C HIS A 79 9.52 -1.35 -3.12
N ALA A 80 8.64 -0.63 -3.81
CA ALA A 80 8.88 0.77 -4.14
C ALA A 80 9.14 1.59 -2.86
N HIS A 81 8.27 1.48 -1.86
CA HIS A 81 8.43 2.21 -0.59
C HIS A 81 9.79 1.95 0.09
N VAL A 82 10.31 0.72 0.01
CA VAL A 82 11.63 0.31 0.51
C VAL A 82 12.75 0.89 -0.36
N ASP A 83 12.65 0.73 -1.69
CA ASP A 83 13.68 1.12 -2.67
C ASP A 83 13.95 2.62 -2.67
N TYR A 84 12.89 3.44 -2.71
CA TYR A 84 13.05 4.90 -2.63
C TYR A 84 13.13 5.43 -1.19
N ASN A 85 13.20 4.54 -0.20
CA ASN A 85 13.37 4.83 1.22
C ASN A 85 12.42 5.94 1.72
N SER A 86 11.12 5.74 1.46
CA SER A 86 10.06 6.53 2.11
C SER A 86 10.12 6.38 3.62
N SER A 87 9.49 7.29 4.37
CA SER A 87 9.31 7.12 5.82
C SER A 87 8.68 5.76 6.16
N THR A 88 7.61 5.39 5.44
CA THR A 88 6.95 4.10 5.60
C THR A 88 7.85 2.91 5.29
N GLY A 89 8.59 2.92 4.17
CA GLY A 89 9.48 1.80 3.83
C GLY A 89 10.69 1.71 4.75
N ALA A 90 11.23 2.85 5.19
CA ALA A 90 12.33 2.92 6.14
C ALA A 90 11.96 2.31 7.50
N GLU A 91 10.73 2.55 7.96
CA GLU A 91 10.18 1.97 9.19
C GLU A 91 9.83 0.48 9.00
N MET A 92 9.07 0.16 7.96
CA MET A 92 8.40 -1.14 7.87
C MET A 92 9.32 -2.28 7.45
N LYS A 93 10.45 -2.00 6.78
CA LYS A 93 11.46 -3.03 6.46
C LYS A 93 12.10 -3.68 7.69
N SER A 94 11.95 -3.08 8.88
CA SER A 94 12.39 -3.70 10.14
C SER A 94 11.45 -4.81 10.62
N TYR A 95 10.22 -4.87 10.12
CA TYR A 95 9.17 -5.80 10.58
C TYR A 95 8.64 -6.70 9.48
N ILE A 96 8.73 -6.26 8.23
CA ILE A 96 8.38 -7.01 7.04
C ILE A 96 9.68 -7.25 6.28
N ALA A 97 10.02 -8.52 6.06
CA ALA A 97 11.19 -8.90 5.30
C ALA A 97 10.90 -8.79 3.79
N ASP A 98 9.72 -9.24 3.36
CA ASP A 98 9.33 -9.22 1.96
C ASP A 98 7.81 -9.30 1.79
N VAL A 99 7.31 -8.86 0.63
CA VAL A 99 5.91 -9.00 0.22
C VAL A 99 5.88 -9.65 -1.16
N VAL A 100 5.28 -10.83 -1.24
CA VAL A 100 5.34 -11.68 -2.44
C VAL A 100 3.94 -11.88 -2.99
N ALA A 101 3.77 -11.64 -4.28
CA ALA A 101 2.60 -12.11 -5.03
C ALA A 101 2.75 -13.62 -5.28
N GLN A 102 2.03 -14.45 -4.52
CA GLN A 102 2.03 -15.91 -4.70
C GLN A 102 1.32 -16.30 -6.01
N ASP A 103 0.24 -15.59 -6.32
CA ASP A 103 -0.48 -15.63 -7.60
C ASP A 103 -1.11 -14.24 -7.84
N ASP A 104 -1.94 -14.07 -8.87
CA ASP A 104 -2.54 -12.75 -9.19
C ASP A 104 -3.48 -12.22 -8.09
N SER A 105 -4.01 -13.08 -7.24
CA SER A 105 -5.01 -12.76 -6.21
C SER A 105 -4.57 -13.06 -4.77
N THR A 106 -3.40 -13.67 -4.57
CA THR A 106 -2.89 -14.05 -3.26
C THR A 106 -1.56 -13.36 -3.00
N VAL A 107 -1.50 -12.52 -1.96
CA VAL A 107 -0.27 -11.89 -1.48
C VAL A 107 0.14 -12.47 -0.14
N VAL A 108 1.44 -12.66 0.05
CA VAL A 108 2.05 -13.15 1.30
C VAL A 108 3.03 -12.11 1.81
N PHE A 109 2.75 -11.59 3.01
CA PHE A 109 3.66 -10.74 3.77
C PHE A 109 4.53 -11.64 4.64
N LYS A 110 5.84 -11.61 4.40
CA LYS A 110 6.83 -12.34 5.19
C LYS A 110 7.43 -11.40 6.22
N LEU A 111 7.34 -11.77 7.49
CA LEU A 111 7.82 -10.94 8.58
C LEU A 111 9.32 -11.12 8.79
N THR A 112 9.96 -10.06 9.27
CA THR A 112 11.33 -10.14 9.76
C THR A 112 11.38 -10.98 11.02
N THR A 113 12.27 -11.96 11.05
CA THR A 113 12.48 -12.84 12.22
C THR A 113 13.80 -12.54 12.91
N ASP A 114 13.88 -12.81 14.20
CA ASP A 114 15.13 -12.81 14.95
C ASP A 114 15.93 -14.11 14.77
N ASP A 115 17.06 -14.24 15.48
CA ASP A 115 17.94 -15.40 15.42
C ASP A 115 17.27 -16.71 15.90
N SER A 116 16.16 -16.62 16.64
CA SER A 116 15.38 -17.77 17.09
C SER A 116 14.32 -18.21 16.06
N GLY A 117 14.10 -17.42 15.01
CA GLY A 117 13.08 -17.65 13.99
C GLY A 117 11.70 -17.10 14.35
N GLU A 118 11.57 -16.37 15.46
CA GLU A 118 10.34 -15.69 15.86
C GLU A 118 10.23 -14.33 15.17
N ALA A 119 9.02 -13.91 14.82
CA ALA A 119 8.80 -12.60 14.20
C ALA A 119 9.13 -11.46 15.19
N VAL A 120 9.95 -10.50 14.75
CA VAL A 120 10.45 -9.39 15.60
C VAL A 120 9.31 -8.57 16.20
N ASN A 121 8.29 -8.25 15.41
CA ASN A 121 7.07 -7.61 15.90
C ASN A 121 5.87 -7.88 14.97
N PRO A 122 5.11 -8.97 15.20
CA PRO A 122 4.01 -9.34 14.31
C PRO A 122 2.84 -8.35 14.32
N VAL A 123 2.64 -7.63 15.43
CA VAL A 123 1.56 -6.63 15.53
C VAL A 123 1.88 -5.40 14.67
N LEU A 124 3.14 -4.94 14.67
CA LEU A 124 3.56 -3.85 13.79
C LEU A 124 3.50 -4.25 12.31
N ALA A 125 3.82 -5.51 11.98
CA ALA A 125 3.63 -6.00 10.61
C ALA A 125 2.15 -6.03 10.20
N GLU A 126 1.23 -6.47 11.08
CA GLU A 126 -0.21 -6.48 10.79
C GLU A 126 -0.80 -5.06 10.62
N ARG A 127 -0.30 -4.09 11.41
CA ARG A 127 -0.66 -2.67 11.28
C ARG A 127 -0.40 -2.11 9.88
N TYR A 128 0.50 -2.74 9.11
CA TYR A 128 0.78 -2.33 7.74
C TYR A 128 -0.42 -2.50 6.80
N LEU A 129 -1.24 -3.52 7.02
CA LEU A 129 -2.35 -3.90 6.15
C LEU A 129 -3.41 -2.79 6.00
N PRO A 130 -3.84 -2.11 7.08
CA PRO A 130 -4.73 -0.97 6.97
C PRO A 130 -4.05 0.38 6.76
N MET A 131 -2.72 0.43 6.78
CA MET A 131 -1.95 1.67 6.65
C MET A 131 -1.57 1.94 5.19
N LEU A 132 -1.05 0.94 4.47
CA LEU A 132 -0.45 1.13 3.15
C LEU A 132 -1.49 1.39 2.06
N TYR A 133 -1.42 2.56 1.41
CA TYR A 133 -2.14 2.79 0.15
C TYR A 133 -1.53 1.94 -0.96
N ILE A 134 -2.32 1.05 -1.55
CA ILE A 134 -1.88 0.23 -2.67
C ILE A 134 -1.81 1.09 -3.92
N MET A 135 -0.74 0.94 -4.70
CA MET A 135 -0.51 1.62 -5.97
C MET A 135 -0.36 0.61 -7.10
N GLN A 136 -0.83 0.97 -8.29
CA GLN A 136 -0.73 0.11 -9.47
C GLN A 136 0.75 -0.09 -9.86
N GLU A 137 1.16 -1.33 -10.12
CA GLU A 137 2.54 -1.70 -10.47
C GLU A 137 3.04 -0.93 -11.70
N ASN A 138 2.23 -0.88 -12.76
CA ASN A 138 2.60 -0.18 -13.99
C ASN A 138 2.73 1.33 -13.80
N TYR A 139 1.90 1.92 -12.93
CA TYR A 139 2.01 3.33 -12.59
C TYR A 139 3.27 3.60 -11.77
N LEU A 140 3.63 2.73 -10.82
CA LEU A 140 4.89 2.85 -10.07
C LEU A 140 6.11 2.80 -10.99
N LYS A 141 6.12 1.92 -11.99
CA LYS A 141 7.17 1.89 -13.03
C LYS A 141 7.24 3.20 -13.81
N THR A 142 6.09 3.74 -14.21
CA THR A 142 6.00 5.04 -14.89
C THR A 142 6.60 6.17 -14.06
N VAL A 143 6.30 6.21 -12.75
CA VAL A 143 6.86 7.21 -11.83
C VAL A 143 8.37 7.01 -11.66
N ALA A 144 8.84 5.77 -11.53
CA ALA A 144 10.27 5.50 -11.41
C ALA A 144 11.03 5.94 -12.67
N ASP A 145 10.55 5.56 -13.84
CA ASP A 145 11.16 5.88 -15.14
C ASP A 145 11.23 7.39 -15.38
N ARG A 146 10.13 8.13 -15.14
CA ARG A 146 10.10 9.59 -15.36
C ARG A 146 11.02 10.37 -14.41
N ASN A 147 11.35 9.78 -13.27
CA ASN A 147 12.28 10.34 -12.29
C ASN A 147 13.68 9.73 -12.38
N ASN A 148 14.00 9.01 -13.47
CA ASN A 148 15.30 8.38 -13.71
C ASN A 148 15.73 7.44 -12.57
N ASN A 149 14.80 6.78 -11.90
CA ASN A 149 15.04 5.96 -10.72
C ASN A 149 15.71 6.70 -9.54
N ASP A 150 15.67 8.03 -9.51
CA ASP A 150 16.19 8.82 -8.40
C ASP A 150 15.20 8.79 -7.22
N ALA A 151 15.65 8.25 -6.09
CA ALA A 151 14.80 8.04 -4.92
C ALA A 151 14.22 9.34 -4.34
N GLU A 152 14.98 10.44 -4.35
CA GLU A 152 14.50 11.73 -3.83
C GLU A 152 13.46 12.35 -4.78
N ALA A 153 13.71 12.30 -6.08
CA ALA A 153 12.78 12.76 -7.10
C ALA A 153 11.47 11.97 -7.08
N ILE A 154 11.53 10.63 -7.00
CA ILE A 154 10.33 9.76 -6.87
C ILE A 154 9.50 10.15 -5.64
N LYS A 155 10.15 10.42 -4.49
CA LYS A 155 9.45 10.84 -3.27
C LYS A 155 8.77 12.20 -3.41
N MET A 156 9.30 13.09 -4.22
CA MET A 156 8.78 14.44 -4.45
C MET A 156 7.84 14.51 -5.66
N ASP A 157 7.69 13.42 -6.41
CA ASP A 157 6.80 13.35 -7.54
C ASP A 157 5.37 13.64 -7.09
N LYS A 158 4.73 14.61 -7.78
CA LYS A 158 3.39 15.06 -7.44
C LYS A 158 2.33 14.02 -7.76
N MET A 159 2.60 13.12 -8.70
CA MET A 159 1.68 12.07 -9.13
C MET A 159 0.32 12.63 -9.58
N ASP A 160 0.31 13.77 -10.28
CA ASP A 160 -0.93 14.44 -10.74
C ASP A 160 -1.78 13.56 -11.69
N ASP A 161 -1.15 12.58 -12.31
CA ASP A 161 -1.71 11.59 -13.25
C ASP A 161 -2.03 10.24 -12.59
N LEU A 162 -2.23 10.23 -11.27
CA LEU A 162 -2.41 9.00 -10.51
C LEU A 162 -3.55 8.08 -11.00
N VAL A 163 -3.25 6.79 -11.06
CA VAL A 163 -4.23 5.70 -11.24
C VAL A 163 -4.76 5.30 -9.87
N THR A 164 -6.08 5.29 -9.69
CA THR A 164 -6.74 5.26 -8.36
C THR A 164 -7.63 4.04 -8.18
N SER A 165 -7.76 3.57 -6.94
CA SER A 165 -8.68 2.49 -6.55
C SER A 165 -9.94 3.02 -5.86
N GLY A 166 -9.85 4.19 -5.22
CA GLY A 166 -10.97 4.78 -4.48
C GLY A 166 -12.10 5.32 -5.36
N PRO A 167 -13.25 5.66 -4.73
CA PRO A 167 -14.44 6.12 -5.45
C PRO A 167 -14.31 7.52 -6.06
N TYR A 168 -13.29 8.30 -5.67
CA TYR A 168 -13.04 9.63 -6.19
C TYR A 168 -11.72 9.69 -6.95
N LYS A 169 -11.71 10.46 -8.04
CA LYS A 169 -10.53 10.82 -8.81
C LYS A 169 -10.43 12.34 -8.91
N LYS A 170 -9.22 12.85 -9.11
CA LYS A 170 -9.00 14.28 -9.37
C LYS A 170 -9.88 14.72 -10.55
N TYR A 171 -10.73 15.71 -10.32
CA TYR A 171 -11.51 16.37 -11.35
C TYR A 171 -10.94 17.75 -11.66
N PHE A 172 -10.60 18.51 -10.62
CA PHE A 172 -10.09 19.87 -10.75
C PHE A 172 -9.29 20.33 -9.52
N ASP A 173 -8.20 21.06 -9.72
CA ASP A 173 -7.52 21.78 -8.65
C ASP A 173 -7.09 23.20 -9.10
N ASN A 174 -7.19 24.15 -8.18
CA ASN A 174 -6.64 25.49 -8.30
C ASN A 174 -6.22 26.02 -6.93
N ASP A 175 -5.74 27.28 -6.89
CA ASP A 175 -5.29 27.93 -5.65
C ASP A 175 -6.34 28.01 -4.52
N GLN A 176 -7.60 27.70 -4.80
CA GLN A 176 -8.72 27.85 -3.87
C GLN A 176 -9.50 26.55 -3.63
N ASN A 177 -9.46 25.59 -4.54
CA ASN A 177 -10.34 24.42 -4.53
C ASN A 177 -9.63 23.18 -5.05
N VAL A 178 -10.03 22.03 -4.49
CA VAL A 178 -9.74 20.69 -5.01
C VAL A 178 -11.07 19.95 -5.07
N VAL A 179 -11.40 19.41 -6.24
CA VAL A 179 -12.63 18.66 -6.54
C VAL A 179 -12.26 17.31 -7.15
#